data_AF-A0A075FLT5-F1
#
_entry.id   AF-A0A075FLT5-F1
#
_cell.length_a   1.000
_cell.length_b   1.000
_cell.length_c   1.000
_cell.angle_alpha   90.00
_cell.angle_beta   90.00
_cell.angle_gamma   90.00
#
_symmetry.space_group_name_H-M   'P 1'
#
loop_
_entity.id
_entity.type
_entity.pdbx_description
1 polymer ?
#
loop_
_entity_poly.entity_id
_entity_poly.type
_entity_poly.pdbx_seq_one_letter_code
_entity_poly.pdbx_strand_id
1 'polypeptide(L)'
;MLSFLRTMRLSEWRSLYPMRPSRMIDPDQLDGTEFQKSVWKQLLAIPYGETRTYKQIAEAICRPKSSRAVANACGANPFPITIPCHRAVRSDGALGGYSGEGGIETKLKLLIHEGAI
;
A
#
# COMPACT_ATOMS: atom_id res chain seq x y z
N MET A 1 24.04 -5.58 8.57
CA MET A 1 22.70 -6.21 8.71
C MET A 1 21.75 -5.77 7.58
N LEU A 2 22.21 -5.74 6.32
CA LEU A 2 21.42 -5.41 5.12
C LEU A 2 21.46 -6.56 4.08
N SER A 3 22.07 -7.70 4.44
CA SER A 3 22.30 -8.83 3.55
C SER A 3 21.13 -9.82 3.49
N PHE A 4 20.15 -9.73 4.40
CA PHE A 4 19.12 -10.76 4.56
C PHE A 4 17.85 -10.50 3.74
N LEU A 5 17.60 -9.24 3.36
CA LEU A 5 16.39 -8.89 2.59
C LEU A 5 16.54 -9.13 1.08
N ARG A 6 17.77 -9.37 0.61
CA ARG A 6 18.07 -9.60 -0.81
C ARG A 6 18.05 -11.08 -1.22
N THR A 7 17.82 -11.99 -0.27
CA THR A 7 17.99 -13.45 -0.45
C THR A 7 16.73 -14.28 -0.26
N MET A 8 15.57 -13.68 0.02
CA MET A 8 14.33 -14.45 0.14
C MET A 8 13.93 -14.95 -1.25
N ARG A 9 13.80 -16.28 -1.42
CA ARG A 9 13.41 -16.85 -2.72
C ARG A 9 11.98 -16.44 -3.04
N LEU A 10 11.68 -16.31 -4.34
CA LEU A 10 10.31 -16.03 -4.83
C LEU A 10 9.27 -17.01 -4.25
N SER A 11 9.65 -18.26 -3.97
CA SER A 11 8.80 -19.27 -3.35
C SER A 11 8.47 -18.96 -1.89
N GLU A 12 9.45 -18.50 -1.10
CA GLU A 12 9.27 -18.13 0.30
C GLU A 12 8.42 -16.85 0.41
N TRP A 13 8.66 -15.88 -0.48
CA TRP A 13 7.86 -14.66 -0.58
C TRP A 13 6.39 -14.95 -0.90
N ARG A 14 6.13 -15.80 -1.91
CA ARG A 14 4.76 -16.19 -2.28
C ARG A 14 4.03 -16.95 -1.16
N SER A 15 4.77 -17.68 -0.33
CA SER A 15 4.21 -18.39 0.82
C SER A 15 3.86 -17.45 1.99
N LEU A 16 4.70 -16.42 2.24
CA LEU A 16 4.50 -15.48 3.34
C LEU A 16 3.47 -14.39 3.01
N TYR A 17 3.36 -14.02 1.73
CA TYR A 17 2.48 -12.95 1.26
C TYR A 17 1.68 -13.41 0.04
N PRO A 18 0.67 -14.29 0.24
CA PRO A 18 -0.16 -14.76 -0.86
C PRO A 18 -0.92 -13.59 -1.49
N MET A 19 -0.45 -13.10 -2.63
CA MET A 19 -1.14 -12.06 -3.39
C MET A 19 -2.40 -12.66 -4.04
N ARG A 20 -3.58 -12.13 -3.70
CA ARG A 20 -4.74 -12.29 -4.59
C ARG A 20 -4.55 -11.37 -5.80
N PRO A 21 -4.97 -11.76 -7.01
CA PRO A 21 -4.94 -10.86 -8.15
C PRO A 21 -5.76 -9.61 -7.81
N SER A 22 -5.16 -8.42 -7.93
CA SER A 22 -5.85 -7.15 -7.67
C SER A 22 -7.15 -7.00 -8.46
N ARG A 23 -7.23 -7.64 -9.63
CA ARG A 23 -8.43 -7.68 -10.51
C ARG A 23 -9.65 -8.36 -9.89
N MET A 24 -9.52 -9.01 -8.73
CA MET A 24 -10.62 -9.71 -8.06
C MET A 24 -11.18 -8.95 -6.84
N ILE A 25 -10.66 -7.76 -6.52
CA ILE A 25 -11.20 -6.91 -5.45
C ILE A 25 -11.88 -5.69 -6.06
N ASP A 26 -13.15 -5.50 -5.73
CA ASP A 26 -13.88 -4.26 -5.98
C ASP A 26 -14.05 -3.51 -4.64
N PRO A 27 -13.37 -2.35 -4.44
CA PRO A 27 -13.53 -1.53 -3.25
C PRO A 27 -14.97 -1.12 -2.93
N ASP A 28 -15.86 -1.04 -3.93
CA ASP A 28 -17.25 -0.65 -3.69
C ASP A 28 -18.03 -1.70 -2.90
N GLN A 29 -17.61 -2.97 -2.99
CA GLN A 29 -18.19 -4.11 -2.27
C GLN A 29 -17.57 -4.33 -0.89
N LEU A 30 -16.59 -3.51 -0.48
CA LEU A 30 -15.93 -3.64 0.81
C LEU A 30 -16.63 -2.83 1.90
N ASP A 31 -16.53 -3.29 3.14
CA ASP A 31 -16.97 -2.53 4.30
C ASP A 31 -16.03 -1.34 4.53
N GLY A 32 -16.56 -0.12 4.36
CA GLY A 32 -15.82 1.11 4.51
C GLY A 32 -16.64 2.33 4.10
N THR A 33 -16.22 3.50 4.55
CA THR A 33 -16.78 4.79 4.12
C THR A 33 -16.48 5.05 2.65
N GLU A 34 -17.31 5.86 1.98
CA GLU A 34 -17.07 6.29 0.60
C GLU A 34 -15.67 6.93 0.41
N PHE A 35 -15.19 7.65 1.42
CA PHE A 35 -13.83 8.20 1.41
C PHE A 35 -12.77 7.09 1.40
N GLN A 36 -12.89 6.08 2.27
CA GLN A 36 -11.96 4.95 2.31
C GLN A 36 -11.97 4.17 0.99
N LYS A 37 -13.16 3.87 0.45
CA LYS A 37 -13.32 3.20 -0.84
C LYS A 37 -12.64 3.97 -1.98
N SER A 38 -12.81 5.29 -2.02
CA SER A 38 -12.14 6.15 -3.01
C SER A 38 -10.61 6.07 -2.92
N VAL A 39 -10.06 6.02 -1.70
CA VAL A 39 -8.63 5.85 -1.48
C VAL A 39 -8.17 4.46 -1.93
N TRP A 40 -8.90 3.40 -1.58
CA TRP A 40 -8.55 2.03 -1.96
C TRP A 40 -8.55 1.83 -3.48
N LYS A 41 -9.48 2.46 -4.20
CA LYS A 41 -9.47 2.51 -5.68
C LYS A 41 -8.19 3.16 -6.21
N GLN A 42 -7.79 4.30 -5.64
CA GLN A 42 -6.53 4.96 -6.04
C GLN A 42 -5.31 4.11 -5.72
N LEU A 43 -5.29 3.37 -4.60
CA LEU A 43 -4.21 2.44 -4.28
C LEU A 43 -4.09 1.34 -5.33
N LEU A 44 -5.21 0.72 -5.73
CA LEU A 44 -5.23 -0.32 -6.77
C LEU A 44 -4.72 0.18 -8.13
N ALA A 45 -4.85 1.48 -8.40
CA ALA A 45 -4.35 2.10 -9.62
C ALA A 45 -2.84 2.37 -9.60
N ILE A 46 -2.14 2.26 -8.45
CA ILE A 46 -0.69 2.45 -8.38
C ILE A 46 0.02 1.23 -8.99
N PRO A 47 0.82 1.38 -10.06
CA PRO A 47 1.52 0.26 -10.67
C PRO A 47 2.51 -0.42 -9.73
N TYR A 48 2.85 -1.67 -10.03
CA TYR A 48 3.92 -2.40 -9.33
C TYR A 48 5.26 -1.69 -9.54
N GLY A 49 6.04 -1.53 -8.46
CA GLY A 49 7.32 -0.81 -8.52
C GLY A 49 7.19 0.72 -8.49
N GLU A 50 5.97 1.26 -8.39
CA GLU A 50 5.74 2.69 -8.25
C GLU A 50 5.19 3.05 -6.86
N THR A 51 5.40 4.31 -6.46
CA THR A 51 4.80 4.88 -5.26
C THR A 51 3.97 6.12 -5.59
N ARG A 52 3.05 6.46 -4.68
CA ARG A 52 2.37 7.76 -4.65
C ARG A 52 2.39 8.30 -3.24
N THR A 53 2.52 9.62 -3.11
CA THR A 53 2.42 10.27 -1.81
C THR A 53 0.96 10.33 -1.35
N TYR A 54 0.73 10.39 -0.04
CA TYR A 54 -0.61 10.65 0.51
C TYR A 54 -1.23 11.95 -0.04
N LYS A 55 -0.39 12.93 -0.39
CA LYS A 55 -0.81 14.17 -1.05
C LYS A 55 -1.32 13.92 -2.47
N GLN A 56 -0.56 13.21 -3.30
CA GLN A 56 -0.97 12.87 -4.66
C GLN A 56 -2.27 12.06 -4.69
N ILE A 57 -2.43 11.11 -3.78
CA ILE A 57 -3.69 10.34 -3.66
C ILE A 57 -4.85 11.27 -3.25
N ALA A 58 -4.62 12.18 -2.29
CA ALA A 58 -5.63 13.14 -1.85
C ALA A 58 -6.05 14.09 -2.99
N GLU A 59 -5.11 14.52 -3.84
CA GLU A 59 -5.38 15.31 -5.05
C GLU A 59 -6.19 14.50 -6.07
N ALA A 60 -5.82 13.24 -6.31
CA ALA A 60 -6.50 12.36 -7.27
C ALA A 60 -7.97 12.05 -6.91
N ILE A 61 -8.33 12.07 -5.62
CA ILE A 61 -9.72 11.93 -5.15
C ILE A 61 -10.44 13.28 -4.97
N CYS A 62 -9.89 14.38 -5.51
CA CYS A 62 -10.44 15.73 -5.40
C CYS A 62 -10.60 16.23 -3.94
N ARG A 63 -9.71 15.79 -3.04
CA ARG A 63 -9.68 16.18 -1.61
C ARG A 63 -8.26 16.60 -1.19
N PRO A 64 -7.66 17.63 -1.82
CA PRO A 64 -6.22 17.93 -1.70
C PRO A 64 -5.73 18.22 -0.26
N LYS A 65 -6.61 18.61 0.66
CA LYS A 65 -6.30 18.88 2.07
C LYS A 65 -6.35 17.64 2.97
N SER A 66 -6.61 16.47 2.41
CA SER A 66 -6.96 15.25 3.18
C SER A 66 -5.83 14.24 3.30
N SER A 67 -4.55 14.61 3.15
CA SER A 67 -3.42 13.65 3.18
C SER A 67 -3.36 12.81 4.46
N ARG A 68 -3.65 13.40 5.63
CA ARG A 68 -3.73 12.65 6.91
C ARG A 68 -4.89 11.66 6.92
N ALA A 69 -6.04 12.04 6.39
CA ALA A 69 -7.20 11.15 6.26
C ALA A 69 -6.91 10.01 5.25
N VAL A 70 -6.18 10.28 4.17
CA VAL A 70 -5.71 9.24 3.24
C VAL A 70 -4.79 8.25 3.96
N ALA A 71 -3.85 8.72 4.78
CA ALA A 71 -3.00 7.83 5.58
C ALA A 71 -3.83 6.94 6.53
N ASN A 72 -4.86 7.50 7.17
CA ASN A 72 -5.78 6.72 8.01
C ASN A 72 -6.58 5.70 7.19
N ALA A 73 -7.04 6.05 5.99
CA ALA A 73 -7.72 5.13 5.08
C ALA A 73 -6.80 3.98 4.59
N CYS A 74 -5.50 4.26 4.41
CA CYS A 74 -4.50 3.22 4.15
C CYS A 74 -4.35 2.28 5.35
N GLY A 75 -4.40 2.80 6.57
CA GLY A 75 -4.37 2.01 7.81
C GLY A 75 -5.62 1.16 8.02
N ALA A 76 -6.77 1.62 7.54
CA ALA A 76 -8.05 0.90 7.58
C ALA A 76 -8.23 -0.11 6.44
N ASN A 77 -7.21 -0.36 5.62
CA ASN A 77 -7.29 -1.29 4.50
C ASN A 77 -7.56 -2.74 4.98
N PRO A 78 -8.70 -3.36 4.61
CA PRO A 78 -9.05 -4.71 5.04
C PRO A 78 -8.20 -5.81 4.37
N PHE A 79 -7.58 -5.51 3.23
CA PHE A 79 -6.75 -6.46 2.48
C PHE A 79 -5.38 -5.86 2.16
N PRO A 80 -4.45 -5.77 3.14
CA PRO A 80 -3.07 -5.40 2.87
C PRO A 80 -2.47 -6.25 1.75
N ILE A 81 -1.51 -5.68 1.01
CA ILE A 81 -0.84 -6.28 -0.16
C ILE A 81 -1.74 -6.37 -1.40
N THR A 82 -2.95 -6.92 -1.28
CA THR A 82 -3.89 -7.01 -2.42
C THR A 82 -4.40 -5.62 -2.81
N ILE A 83 -4.85 -4.83 -1.84
CA ILE A 83 -4.93 -3.37 -1.97
C ILE A 83 -3.56 -2.84 -1.54
N PRO A 84 -2.74 -2.29 -2.45
CA PRO A 84 -1.31 -2.09 -2.21
C PRO A 84 -1.02 -0.81 -1.41
N CYS A 85 -1.52 -0.74 -0.17
CA CYS A 85 -1.33 0.42 0.71
C CYS A 85 0.15 0.65 1.11
N HIS A 86 1.03 -0.32 0.90
CA HIS A 86 2.48 -0.16 1.06
C HIS A 86 3.08 0.82 0.03
N ARG A 87 2.44 0.99 -1.14
CA ARG A 87 2.87 1.94 -2.19
C ARG A 87 2.54 3.40 -1.88
N ALA A 88 1.75 3.66 -0.84
CA ALA A 88 1.45 5.01 -0.37
C ALA A 88 2.49 5.51 0.64
N VAL A 89 3.17 6.61 0.35
CA VAL A 89 4.30 7.13 1.14
C VAL A 89 4.09 8.59 1.55
N ARG A 90 4.95 9.10 2.45
CA ARG A 90 4.93 10.52 2.83
C ARG A 90 5.63 11.36 1.77
N SER A 91 5.29 12.64 1.69
CA SER A 91 5.91 13.58 0.73
C SER A 91 7.37 13.94 1.05
N ASP A 92 7.84 13.67 2.26
CA ASP A 92 9.22 13.88 2.72
C ASP A 92 10.13 12.66 2.43
N GLY A 93 9.62 11.65 1.71
CA GLY A 93 10.36 10.41 1.40
C GLY A 93 10.37 9.40 2.55
N ALA A 94 9.88 9.75 3.75
CA ALA A 94 9.78 8.81 4.85
C ALA A 94 8.60 7.83 4.66
N LEU A 95 8.70 6.66 5.28
CA LEU A 95 7.60 5.69 5.31
C LEU A 95 6.60 6.06 6.41
N GLY A 96 5.31 6.10 6.06
CA GLY A 96 4.23 6.07 7.04
C GLY A 96 4.00 4.65 7.59
N GLY A 97 3.12 4.53 8.58
CA GLY A 97 2.71 3.24 9.13
C GLY A 97 2.13 2.29 8.08
N TYR A 98 2.00 1.02 8.46
CA TYR A 98 1.48 -0.05 7.62
C TYR A 98 0.58 -0.96 8.46
N SER A 99 -0.58 -1.33 7.90
CA SER A 99 -1.60 -2.14 8.58
C SER A 99 -1.38 -3.64 8.49
N GLY A 100 -0.49 -4.10 7.60
CA GLY A 100 -0.13 -5.51 7.51
C GLY A 100 0.79 -5.96 8.65
N GLU A 101 0.83 -7.27 8.87
CA GLU A 101 1.72 -7.91 9.85
C GLU A 101 3.18 -7.50 9.65
N GLY A 102 3.90 -7.25 10.74
CA GLY A 102 5.28 -6.73 10.74
C GLY A 102 5.39 -5.22 10.46
N GLY A 103 4.26 -4.52 10.26
CA GLY A 103 4.20 -3.07 10.23
C GLY A 103 5.15 -2.42 9.21
N ILE A 104 5.83 -1.35 9.62
CA ILE A 104 6.67 -0.54 8.72
C ILE A 104 7.82 -1.35 8.09
N GLU A 105 8.31 -2.40 8.77
CA GLU A 105 9.37 -3.27 8.25
C GLU A 105 8.85 -4.09 7.06
N THR A 106 7.64 -4.63 7.14
CA THR A 106 7.00 -5.33 6.03
C THR A 106 6.75 -4.40 4.84
N LYS A 107 6.32 -3.15 5.10
CA LYS A 107 6.17 -2.13 4.05
C LYS A 107 7.48 -1.88 3.31
N LEU A 108 8.58 -1.72 4.06
CA LEU A 108 9.92 -1.55 3.49
C LEU A 108 10.33 -2.75 2.64
N LYS A 109 10.14 -3.98 3.15
CA LYS A 109 10.44 -5.23 2.43
C LYS A 109 9.66 -5.33 1.12
N LEU A 110 8.38 -4.99 1.14
CA LEU A 110 7.54 -4.99 -0.06
C LEU A 110 8.05 -3.97 -1.08
N LEU A 111 8.30 -2.73 -0.67
CA LEU A 111 8.81 -1.69 -1.57
C LEU A 111 10.15 -2.06 -2.22
N ILE A 112 11.09 -2.62 -1.44
CA ILE A 112 12.38 -3.13 -1.96
C ILE A 112 12.16 -4.28 -2.93
N HIS A 113 11.27 -5.21 -2.61
CA HIS A 113 10.97 -6.36 -3.46
C HIS A 113 10.37 -5.92 -4.81
N GLU A 114 9.54 -4.87 -4.81
CA GLU A 114 8.97 -4.31 -6.03
C GLU A 114 9.95 -3.42 -6.83
N GLY A 115 11.12 -3.10 -6.26
CA GLY A 115 12.07 -2.16 -6.88
C GLY A 115 11.61 -0.70 -6.83
N ALA A 116 10.71 -0.36 -5.91
CA ALA A 116 10.13 0.98 -5.78
C ALA A 116 11.01 1.96 -4.99
N ILE A 117 11.97 1.43 -4.21
CA ILE A 117 12.99 2.16 -3.43
C ILE A 117 14.30 1.38 -3.38
#